data_AF-A0AAD1R6P4-F1
#
_entry.id   AF-A0AAD1R6P4-F1
#
_cell.length_a   1.000
_cell.length_b   1.000
_cell.length_c   1.000
_cell.angle_alpha   90.00
_cell.angle_beta   90.00
_cell.angle_gamma   90.00
#
_symmetry.space_group_name_H-M   'P 1'
#
loop_
_entity.id
_entity.type
_entity.pdbx_description
1 polymer ?
#
loop_
_entity_poly.entity_id
_entity_poly.type
_entity_poly.pdbx_seq_one_letter_code
_entity_poly.pdbx_strand_id
1 'polypeptide(L)'
;MALYRGKICRSVLDGGDRHLRKCIVLLYQPCHLSTSSKPKGVISLIVSKAKYVNEKYERFLERKFPRFYELYSTFMKGFRMLLVEAKEVGMIKQKMSHQGVEFHQLSYREMEKLRQFRRDIIKAAPVVLISIPPFANYIVFLLMYFFPRQLLIRHFWTPNQQEEFLDIYHRMRMESYVDILDNLSKAIPQVTEKSLQSQMLNLCTQVKHGSHPQVNDIQAVSAAFAGPPFGLKRLDVHQLKAFSRVLFLTPHLPAFFLQRRLGSHICEIHNLDCALLKLGVGMLSEVEVKRACYIRGLNSTHLSTEDCRTWLNCWLQLSSRLKVSEASLLLHSMVLLSTNYHNSVKQ
;
A
#
# COMPACT_ATOMS: atom_id res chain seq x y z
N MET A 1 35.96 -10.20 27.06
CA MET A 1 35.49 -9.47 28.26
C MET A 1 34.21 -8.73 27.91
N ALA A 2 33.14 -9.03 28.67
CA ALA A 2 31.81 -8.41 28.63
C ALA A 2 31.88 -6.88 28.87
N LEU A 3 30.94 -6.01 28.49
CA LEU A 3 29.51 -5.89 28.85
C LEU A 3 28.85 -4.87 27.88
N TYR A 4 27.73 -5.16 27.20
CA TYR A 4 26.31 -4.97 27.59
C TYR A 4 25.66 -3.59 27.29
N ARG A 5 24.51 -3.66 26.59
CA ARG A 5 23.36 -2.72 26.47
C ARG A 5 23.40 -1.50 25.53
N GLY A 6 22.73 -1.66 24.38
CA GLY A 6 21.35 -1.17 24.22
C GLY A 6 21.12 0.22 23.61
N LYS A 7 20.86 0.27 22.29
CA LYS A 7 19.73 1.01 21.68
C LYS A 7 19.61 0.65 20.19
N ILE A 8 18.64 -0.23 19.92
CA ILE A 8 18.15 -0.64 18.61
C ILE A 8 17.32 0.51 18.02
N CYS A 9 17.39 0.70 16.70
CA CYS A 9 16.73 1.73 15.87
C CYS A 9 17.40 3.12 15.80
N ARG A 10 18.61 3.19 15.23
CA ARG A 10 19.05 4.30 14.37
C ARG A 10 20.24 3.83 13.52
N SER A 11 20.47 4.51 12.41
CA SER A 11 21.59 4.34 11.45
C SER A 11 21.56 3.13 10.50
N VAL A 12 20.64 3.15 9.52
CA VAL A 12 20.98 2.74 8.15
C VAL A 12 20.20 3.65 7.20
N LEU A 13 20.73 4.86 6.99
CA LEU A 13 20.58 5.75 5.82
C LEU A 13 21.19 7.11 6.19
N ASP A 14 22.46 7.11 6.57
CA ASP A 14 23.29 8.31 6.44
C ASP A 14 24.71 7.86 6.13
N GLY A 15 25.30 8.40 5.07
CA GLY A 15 26.60 7.99 4.56
C GLY A 15 26.63 7.73 3.07
N GLY A 16 26.62 8.82 2.29
CA GLY A 16 27.23 8.83 0.96
C GLY A 16 26.26 8.97 -0.20
N ASP A 17 25.77 10.18 -0.44
CA ASP A 17 25.92 10.74 -1.79
C ASP A 17 25.85 12.28 -1.78
N ARG A 18 27.01 12.91 -1.59
CA ARG A 18 27.19 14.37 -1.67
C ARG A 18 27.09 14.90 -3.12
N HIS A 19 26.89 14.05 -4.12
CA HIS A 19 26.74 14.46 -5.51
C HIS A 19 25.27 14.67 -5.94
N LEU A 20 24.29 14.03 -5.29
CA LEU A 20 22.86 14.21 -5.64
C LEU A 20 22.23 15.51 -5.09
N ARG A 21 22.87 16.18 -4.12
CA ARG A 21 22.42 17.50 -3.64
C ARG A 21 22.71 18.63 -4.63
N LYS A 22 23.65 18.47 -5.58
CA LYS A 22 23.94 19.50 -6.59
C LYS A 22 22.97 19.49 -7.77
N CYS A 23 22.34 18.35 -8.11
CA CYS A 23 21.37 18.30 -9.21
C CYS A 23 19.95 18.75 -8.83
N ILE A 24 19.59 18.81 -7.55
CA ILE A 24 18.25 19.26 -7.11
C ILE A 24 18.24 20.75 -6.71
N VAL A 25 19.40 21.36 -6.46
CA VAL A 25 19.52 22.78 -6.09
C VAL A 25 19.56 23.72 -7.30
N LEU A 26 19.70 23.21 -8.54
CA LEU A 26 19.69 24.02 -9.76
C LEU A 26 18.29 24.33 -10.34
N LEU A 27 17.20 23.96 -9.67
CA LEU A 27 15.83 24.30 -10.10
C LEU A 27 15.13 25.36 -9.25
N TYR A 28 15.82 25.98 -8.28
CA TYR A 28 15.28 27.09 -7.51
C TYR A 28 16.34 28.16 -7.30
N GLN A 29 16.67 28.86 -8.37
CA GLN A 29 17.24 30.20 -8.28
C GLN A 29 16.06 31.17 -8.47
N PRO A 30 15.64 31.92 -7.43
CA PRO A 30 14.55 32.86 -7.58
C PRO A 30 15.06 34.00 -8.46
N CYS A 31 14.62 34.01 -9.72
CA CYS A 31 14.73 35.20 -10.56
C CYS A 31 13.99 36.33 -9.86
N HIS A 32 14.76 37.26 -9.30
CA HIS A 32 14.28 38.59 -8.95
C HIS A 32 13.87 39.29 -10.25
N LEU A 33 12.61 39.14 -10.65
CA LEU A 33 12.00 40.04 -11.62
C LEU A 33 11.30 41.17 -10.87
N SER A 34 11.78 42.37 -11.19
CA SER A 34 11.29 43.66 -10.76
C SER A 34 9.80 43.86 -11.01
N THR A 35 9.22 44.68 -10.15
CA THR A 35 7.82 45.06 -10.01
C THR A 35 7.20 45.66 -11.27
N SER A 36 5.99 45.22 -11.64
CA SER A 36 4.91 46.14 -12.07
C SER A 36 3.56 45.44 -12.28
N SER A 37 2.53 46.03 -11.67
CA SER A 37 1.09 45.99 -12.02
C SER A 37 0.31 44.67 -11.88
N LYS A 38 -0.90 44.80 -11.31
CA LYS A 38 -1.81 43.71 -10.89
C LYS A 38 -2.23 42.80 -12.08
N PRO A 39 -1.84 41.50 -12.12
CA PRO A 39 -2.09 40.62 -13.29
C PRO A 39 -3.39 39.79 -13.20
N LYS A 40 -4.21 40.00 -12.16
CA LYS A 40 -5.38 39.13 -11.87
C LYS A 40 -6.43 39.13 -13.00
N GLY A 41 -6.66 40.27 -13.65
CA GLY A 41 -7.69 40.42 -14.71
C GLY A 41 -7.32 39.74 -16.03
N VAL A 42 -6.06 39.85 -16.45
CA VAL A 42 -5.58 39.26 -17.72
C VAL A 42 -5.52 37.74 -17.61
N ILE A 43 -5.01 37.22 -16.50
CA ILE A 43 -5.00 35.78 -16.22
C ILE A 43 -6.44 35.23 -16.19
N SER A 44 -7.38 35.93 -15.54
CA SER A 44 -8.78 35.46 -15.49
C SER A 44 -9.45 35.41 -16.87
N LEU A 45 -9.10 36.33 -17.77
CA LEU A 45 -9.67 36.41 -19.13
C LEU A 45 -9.08 35.33 -20.05
N ILE A 46 -7.80 35.02 -19.89
CA ILE A 46 -7.15 33.89 -20.59
C ILE A 46 -7.72 32.56 -20.08
N VAL A 47 -7.89 32.41 -18.77
CA VAL A 47 -8.48 31.21 -18.16
C VAL A 47 -9.92 31.02 -18.62
N SER A 48 -10.73 32.08 -18.67
CA SER A 48 -12.13 31.97 -19.12
C SER A 48 -12.24 31.62 -20.60
N LYS A 49 -11.40 32.22 -21.47
CA LYS A 49 -11.32 31.84 -22.89
C LYS A 49 -10.86 30.39 -23.09
N ALA A 50 -9.82 29.97 -22.36
CA ALA A 50 -9.33 28.60 -22.42
C ALA A 50 -10.39 27.59 -21.96
N LYS A 51 -11.13 27.92 -20.90
CA LYS A 51 -12.25 27.10 -20.40
C LYS A 51 -13.36 26.96 -21.44
N TYR A 52 -13.78 28.06 -22.07
CA TYR A 52 -14.80 28.06 -23.12
C TYR A 52 -14.40 27.20 -24.34
N VAL A 53 -13.14 27.34 -24.78
CA VAL A 53 -12.61 26.54 -25.91
C VAL A 53 -12.57 25.05 -25.55
N ASN A 54 -12.12 24.72 -24.34
CA ASN A 54 -12.09 23.33 -23.86
C ASN A 54 -13.50 22.72 -23.80
N GLU A 55 -14.50 23.46 -23.29
CA GLU A 55 -15.89 22.98 -23.25
C GLU A 55 -16.49 22.79 -24.66
N LYS A 56 -16.17 23.67 -25.61
CA LYS A 56 -16.62 23.51 -27.00
C LYS A 56 -15.97 22.28 -27.66
N TYR A 57 -14.70 22.03 -27.35
CA TYR A 57 -13.96 20.86 -27.83
C TYR A 57 -14.50 19.56 -27.22
N GLU A 58 -14.77 19.53 -25.92
CA GLU A 58 -15.39 18.39 -25.23
C GLU A 58 -16.75 18.03 -25.84
N ARG A 59 -17.63 19.03 -26.06
CA ARG A 59 -18.94 18.83 -26.71
C ARG A 59 -18.84 18.36 -28.16
N PHE A 60 -17.80 18.79 -28.89
CA PHE A 60 -17.55 18.33 -30.25
C PHE A 60 -17.10 16.86 -30.27
N LEU A 61 -16.16 16.49 -29.39
CA LEU A 61 -15.67 15.12 -29.24
C LEU A 61 -16.79 14.16 -28.83
N GLU A 62 -17.62 14.56 -27.86
CA GLU A 62 -18.76 13.77 -27.39
C GLU A 62 -19.74 13.44 -28.52
N ARG A 63 -20.05 14.42 -29.39
CA ARG A 63 -20.98 14.25 -30.51
C ARG A 63 -20.40 13.42 -31.66
N LYS A 64 -19.13 13.62 -32.01
CA LYS A 64 -18.51 12.98 -33.18
C LYS A 64 -17.91 11.61 -32.89
N PHE A 65 -17.37 11.42 -31.67
CA PHE A 65 -16.61 10.22 -31.30
C PHE A 65 -16.92 9.81 -29.85
N PRO A 66 -18.12 9.29 -29.56
CA PRO A 66 -18.57 9.02 -28.19
C PRO A 66 -17.67 8.04 -27.43
N ARG A 67 -17.20 6.97 -28.09
CA ARG A 67 -16.28 5.99 -27.48
C ARG A 67 -14.91 6.58 -27.15
N PHE A 68 -14.39 7.46 -28.00
CA PHE A 68 -13.12 8.14 -27.75
C PHE A 68 -13.27 9.18 -26.63
N TYR A 69 -14.41 9.87 -26.59
CA TYR A 69 -14.72 10.84 -25.54
C TYR A 69 -14.77 10.20 -24.15
N GLU A 70 -15.30 8.98 -24.01
CA GLU A 70 -15.29 8.26 -22.74
C GLU A 70 -13.87 7.96 -22.24
N LEU A 71 -12.97 7.52 -23.15
CA LEU A 71 -11.57 7.29 -22.83
C LEU A 71 -10.84 8.60 -22.48
N TYR A 72 -11.06 9.65 -23.28
CA TYR A 72 -10.49 10.97 -23.09
C TYR A 72 -10.94 11.58 -21.75
N SER A 73 -12.23 11.55 -21.44
CA SER A 73 -12.78 12.14 -20.22
C SER A 73 -12.31 11.38 -18.98
N THR A 74 -12.21 10.04 -19.04
CA THR A 74 -11.61 9.20 -18.00
C THR A 74 -10.14 9.53 -17.78
N PHE A 75 -9.37 9.68 -18.86
CA PHE A 75 -7.95 10.03 -18.79
C PHE A 75 -7.73 11.43 -18.19
N MET A 76 -8.47 12.43 -18.69
CA MET A 76 -8.37 13.81 -18.20
C MET A 76 -8.81 13.93 -16.74
N LYS A 77 -9.86 13.21 -16.34
CA LYS A 77 -10.28 13.12 -14.94
C LYS A 77 -9.18 12.49 -14.08
N GLY A 78 -8.62 11.36 -14.50
CA GLY A 78 -7.52 10.69 -13.80
C GLY A 78 -6.29 11.59 -13.62
N PHE A 79 -5.89 12.31 -14.68
CA PHE A 79 -4.78 13.25 -14.64
C PHE A 79 -5.05 14.43 -13.69
N ARG A 80 -6.24 15.04 -13.73
CA ARG A 80 -6.63 16.12 -12.80
C ARG A 80 -6.56 15.63 -11.35
N MET A 81 -7.06 14.42 -11.07
CA MET A 81 -7.01 13.83 -9.72
C MET A 81 -5.57 13.59 -9.26
N LEU A 82 -4.69 13.09 -10.12
CA LEU A 82 -3.27 12.90 -9.80
C LEU A 82 -2.55 14.21 -9.50
N LEU A 83 -2.86 15.28 -10.22
CA LEU A 83 -2.28 16.61 -9.95
C LEU A 83 -2.72 17.15 -8.58
N VAL A 84 -3.98 16.95 -8.20
CA VAL A 84 -4.48 17.32 -6.88
C VAL A 84 -3.76 16.51 -5.80
N GLU A 85 -3.69 15.20 -5.95
CA GLU A 85 -2.98 14.34 -5.00
C GLU A 85 -1.49 14.66 -4.90
N ALA A 86 -0.82 14.97 -6.02
CA ALA A 86 0.58 15.37 -6.02
C ALA A 86 0.81 16.67 -5.24
N LYS A 87 -0.09 17.65 -5.38
CA LYS A 87 -0.04 18.89 -4.58
C LYS A 87 -0.23 18.60 -3.10
N GLU A 88 -1.22 17.78 -2.74
CA GLU A 88 -1.46 17.39 -1.34
C GLU A 88 -0.26 16.67 -0.72
N VAL A 89 0.31 15.69 -1.43
CA VAL A 89 1.51 14.98 -1.00
C VAL A 89 2.70 15.92 -0.87
N GLY A 90 2.85 16.88 -1.79
CA GLY A 90 3.84 17.94 -1.71
C GLY A 90 3.69 18.78 -0.42
N MET A 91 2.47 19.18 -0.08
CA MET A 91 2.18 19.92 1.16
C MET A 91 2.50 19.09 2.40
N ILE A 92 2.17 17.80 2.42
CA ILE A 92 2.50 16.90 3.53
C ILE A 92 4.02 16.77 3.69
N LYS A 93 4.75 16.56 2.57
CA LYS A 93 6.22 16.47 2.59
C LYS A 93 6.88 17.77 3.05
N GLN A 94 6.35 18.91 2.62
CA GLN A 94 6.78 20.22 3.05
C GLN A 94 6.56 20.39 4.57
N LYS A 95 5.37 20.03 5.07
CA LYS A 95 5.05 20.02 6.51
C LYS A 95 6.03 19.15 7.30
N MET A 96 6.30 17.93 6.85
CA MET A 96 7.30 17.05 7.48
C MET A 96 8.69 17.69 7.52
N SER A 97 9.10 18.36 6.44
CA SER A 97 10.41 19.01 6.35
C SER A 97 10.52 20.25 7.24
N HIS A 98 9.51 21.11 7.27
CA HIS A 98 9.56 22.35 8.06
C HIS A 98 9.32 22.12 9.55
N GLN A 99 8.43 21.19 9.90
CA GLN A 99 8.04 20.93 11.29
C GLN A 99 8.84 19.77 11.92
N GLY A 100 9.68 19.08 11.13
CA GLY A 100 10.45 17.92 11.61
C GLY A 100 9.58 16.72 12.00
N VAL A 101 8.32 16.66 11.54
CA VAL A 101 7.37 15.60 11.89
C VAL A 101 7.76 14.31 11.18
N GLU A 102 7.94 13.25 11.97
CA GLU A 102 8.25 11.93 11.42
C GLU A 102 7.00 11.25 10.82
N PHE A 103 7.22 10.29 9.92
CA PHE A 103 6.13 9.59 9.23
C PHE A 103 5.10 8.94 10.18
N HIS A 104 5.54 8.42 11.32
CA HIS A 104 4.68 7.73 12.29
C HIS A 104 3.81 8.68 13.15
N GLN A 105 4.08 9.99 13.09
CA GLN A 105 3.34 11.02 13.84
C GLN A 105 2.23 11.68 13.00
N LEU A 106 2.20 11.39 11.70
CA LEU A 106 1.19 11.92 10.79
C LEU A 106 -0.19 11.32 11.08
N SER A 107 -1.23 12.02 10.62
CA SER A 107 -2.58 11.46 10.66
C SER A 107 -2.71 10.24 9.74
N TYR A 108 -3.62 9.34 10.07
CA TYR A 108 -3.88 8.13 9.26
C TYR A 108 -4.10 8.46 7.77
N ARG A 109 -4.90 9.50 7.48
CA ARG A 109 -5.21 9.92 6.11
C ARG A 109 -3.97 10.46 5.36
N GLU A 110 -3.11 11.24 6.03
CA GLU A 110 -1.86 11.72 5.43
C GLU A 110 -0.91 10.55 5.14
N MET A 111 -0.75 9.62 6.08
CA MET A 111 0.11 8.44 5.91
C MET A 111 -0.36 7.55 4.76
N GLU A 112 -1.66 7.29 4.69
CA GLU A 112 -2.25 6.45 3.65
C GLU A 112 -2.14 7.11 2.27
N LYS A 113 -2.34 8.44 2.18
CA LYS A 113 -2.12 9.20 0.95
C LYS A 113 -0.68 9.09 0.47
N LEU A 114 0.30 9.31 1.36
CA LEU A 114 1.73 9.18 1.01
C LEU A 114 2.08 7.77 0.52
N ARG A 115 1.57 6.74 1.21
CA ARG A 115 1.80 5.34 0.86
C ARG A 115 1.22 4.99 -0.51
N GLN A 116 -0.03 5.38 -0.76
CA GLN A 116 -0.73 5.13 -2.01
C GLN A 116 -0.02 5.86 -3.17
N PHE A 117 0.27 7.15 -3.00
CA PHE A 117 0.95 7.95 -4.02
C PHE A 117 2.34 7.40 -4.36
N ARG A 118 3.11 6.94 -3.37
CA ARG A 118 4.41 6.29 -3.62
C ARG A 118 4.27 5.04 -4.50
N ARG A 119 3.26 4.20 -4.25
CA ARG A 119 3.00 3.00 -5.07
C ARG A 119 2.60 3.37 -6.49
N ASP A 120 1.75 4.37 -6.62
CA ASP A 120 1.25 4.86 -7.91
C ASP A 120 2.40 5.44 -8.77
N ILE A 121 3.31 6.22 -8.18
CA ILE A 121 4.50 6.73 -8.87
C ILE A 121 5.48 5.63 -9.26
N ILE A 122 5.74 4.65 -8.37
CA ILE A 122 6.62 3.51 -8.70
C ILE A 122 6.05 2.73 -9.89
N LYS A 123 4.72 2.57 -9.95
CA LYS A 123 4.04 1.89 -11.06
C LYS A 123 4.10 2.71 -12.35
N ALA A 124 3.98 4.03 -12.28
CA ALA A 124 3.96 4.91 -13.44
C ALA A 124 5.35 5.23 -14.01
N ALA A 125 6.39 5.21 -13.18
CA ALA A 125 7.73 5.63 -13.58
C ALA A 125 8.29 4.87 -14.81
N PRO A 126 8.15 3.54 -14.94
CA PRO A 126 8.57 2.83 -16.16
C PRO A 126 7.82 3.29 -17.41
N VAL A 127 6.52 3.56 -17.28
CA VAL A 127 5.69 4.03 -18.41
C VAL A 127 6.18 5.40 -18.89
N VAL A 128 6.40 6.32 -17.95
CA VAL A 128 6.92 7.67 -18.25
C VAL A 128 8.31 7.59 -18.90
N LEU A 129 9.18 6.70 -18.43
CA LEU A 129 10.52 6.52 -18.98
C LEU A 129 10.47 6.02 -20.45
N ILE A 130 9.59 5.05 -20.74
CA ILE A 130 9.40 4.52 -22.10
C ILE A 130 8.80 5.58 -23.04
N SER A 131 8.05 6.55 -22.52
CA SER A 131 7.46 7.66 -23.30
C SER A 131 8.43 8.77 -23.70
N ILE A 132 9.68 8.79 -23.20
CA ILE A 132 10.64 9.87 -23.50
C ILE A 132 11.02 9.93 -24.99
N PRO A 133 11.36 8.81 -25.66
CA PRO A 133 11.71 8.85 -27.07
C PRO A 133 10.52 9.31 -27.94
N PRO A 134 10.74 10.16 -28.95
CA PRO A 134 9.71 10.41 -29.95
C PRO A 134 9.28 9.09 -30.59
N PHE A 135 8.00 8.96 -30.95
CA PHE A 135 7.34 7.74 -31.48
C PHE A 135 7.02 6.61 -30.48
N ALA A 136 7.73 6.48 -29.36
CA ALA A 136 7.42 5.47 -28.35
C ALA A 136 6.05 5.68 -27.69
N ASN A 137 5.54 6.92 -27.71
CA ASN A 137 4.21 7.28 -27.19
C ASN A 137 3.08 6.45 -27.81
N TYR A 138 3.11 6.19 -29.12
CA TYR A 138 2.09 5.38 -29.79
C TYR A 138 2.09 3.93 -29.28
N ILE A 139 3.30 3.37 -29.06
CA ILE A 139 3.46 2.03 -28.48
C ILE A 139 2.95 2.02 -27.04
N VAL A 140 3.26 3.05 -26.25
CA VAL A 140 2.75 3.16 -24.86
C VAL A 140 1.23 3.23 -24.82
N PHE A 141 0.59 4.00 -25.70
CA PHE A 141 -0.87 4.02 -25.79
C PHE A 141 -1.46 2.66 -26.18
N LEU A 142 -0.83 1.95 -27.12
CA LEU A 142 -1.22 0.60 -27.51
C LEU A 142 -1.12 -0.36 -26.32
N LEU A 143 0.00 -0.33 -25.59
CA LEU A 143 0.23 -1.16 -24.42
C LEU A 143 -0.74 -0.81 -23.29
N MET A 144 -1.06 0.46 -23.06
CA MET A 144 -2.05 0.89 -22.05
C MET A 144 -3.44 0.35 -22.35
N TYR A 145 -3.81 0.23 -23.64
CA TYR A 145 -5.09 -0.33 -24.06
C TYR A 145 -5.16 -1.85 -23.83
N PHE A 146 -4.09 -2.60 -24.17
CA PHE A 146 -4.06 -4.06 -23.99
C PHE A 146 -3.73 -4.52 -22.56
N PHE A 147 -2.94 -3.74 -21.83
CA PHE A 147 -2.46 -4.06 -20.48
C PHE A 147 -2.83 -2.99 -19.44
N PRO A 148 -4.11 -2.60 -19.30
CA PRO A 148 -4.54 -1.51 -18.42
C PRO A 148 -4.18 -1.78 -16.96
N ARG A 149 -4.25 -3.05 -16.52
CA ARG A 149 -3.92 -3.45 -15.15
C ARG A 149 -2.44 -3.23 -14.79
N GLN A 150 -1.51 -3.42 -15.73
CA GLN A 150 -0.08 -3.34 -15.46
C GLN A 150 0.45 -1.91 -15.55
N LEU A 151 -0.01 -1.15 -16.54
CA LEU A 151 0.57 0.15 -16.89
C LEU A 151 -0.21 1.34 -16.32
N LEU A 152 -1.52 1.21 -16.14
CA LEU A 152 -2.33 2.32 -15.61
C LEU A 152 -2.34 2.33 -14.08
N ILE A 153 -2.36 3.55 -13.53
CA ILE A 153 -2.60 3.80 -12.11
C ILE A 153 -4.10 3.69 -11.81
N ARG A 154 -4.45 3.43 -10.55
CA ARG A 154 -5.83 3.34 -10.05
C ARG A 154 -6.75 4.48 -10.52
N HIS A 155 -6.26 5.72 -10.63
CA HIS A 155 -7.05 6.88 -11.06
C HIS A 155 -7.53 6.82 -12.51
N PHE A 156 -6.90 5.99 -13.33
CA PHE A 156 -7.24 5.82 -14.74
C PHE A 156 -8.13 4.58 -15.00
N TRP A 157 -8.48 3.83 -13.95
CA TRP A 157 -9.36 2.67 -14.06
C TRP A 157 -10.82 3.05 -13.85
N THR A 158 -11.71 2.46 -14.65
CA THR A 158 -13.15 2.56 -14.42
C THR A 158 -13.54 1.86 -13.10
N PRO A 159 -14.68 2.21 -12.47
CA PRO A 159 -15.11 1.56 -11.22
C PRO A 159 -15.18 0.03 -11.33
N ASN A 160 -15.73 -0.48 -12.44
CA ASN A 160 -15.83 -1.92 -12.69
C ASN A 160 -14.45 -2.57 -12.84
N GLN A 161 -13.51 -1.91 -13.54
CA GLN A 161 -12.13 -2.39 -13.66
C GLN A 161 -11.40 -2.40 -12.31
N GLN A 162 -11.68 -1.43 -11.43
CA GLN A 162 -11.07 -1.39 -10.10
C GLN A 162 -11.47 -2.63 -9.29
N GLU A 163 -12.75 -2.98 -9.29
CA GLU A 163 -13.26 -4.17 -8.59
C GLU A 163 -12.68 -5.46 -9.20
N GLU A 164 -12.76 -5.62 -10.52
CA GLU A 164 -12.23 -6.79 -11.22
C GLU A 164 -10.73 -6.98 -10.95
N PHE A 165 -9.94 -5.92 -11.04
CA PHE A 165 -8.50 -6.01 -10.80
C PHE A 165 -8.17 -6.34 -9.35
N LEU A 166 -8.92 -5.79 -8.38
CA LEU A 166 -8.77 -6.13 -6.97
C LEU A 166 -9.07 -7.62 -6.73
N ASP A 167 -10.07 -8.19 -7.39
CA ASP A 167 -10.36 -9.63 -7.29
C ASP A 167 -9.26 -10.49 -7.91
N ILE A 168 -8.73 -10.09 -9.08
CA ILE A 168 -7.60 -10.80 -9.69
C ILE A 168 -6.37 -10.76 -8.78
N TYR A 169 -6.04 -9.59 -8.23
CA TYR A 169 -4.92 -9.46 -7.28
C TYR A 169 -5.15 -10.28 -6.02
N HIS A 170 -6.39 -10.33 -5.51
CA HIS A 170 -6.71 -11.15 -4.36
C HIS A 170 -6.58 -12.65 -4.66
N ARG A 171 -7.00 -13.10 -5.85
CA ARG A 171 -6.79 -14.50 -6.30
C ARG A 171 -5.32 -14.88 -6.32
N MET A 172 -4.46 -14.03 -6.89
CA MET A 172 -3.00 -14.22 -6.89
C MET A 172 -2.41 -14.25 -5.47
N ARG A 173 -2.97 -13.45 -4.55
CA ARG A 173 -2.60 -13.46 -3.13
C ARG A 173 -2.99 -14.80 -2.46
N MET A 174 -4.19 -15.31 -2.74
CA MET A 174 -4.71 -16.56 -2.17
C MET A 174 -3.89 -17.79 -2.57
N GLU A 175 -3.32 -17.82 -3.78
CA GLU A 175 -2.40 -18.90 -4.19
C GLU A 175 -1.23 -19.05 -3.22
N SER A 176 -0.75 -17.95 -2.65
CA SER A 176 0.37 -17.96 -1.68
C SER A 176 -0.07 -18.30 -0.24
N TYR A 177 -1.38 -18.27 0.06
CA TYR A 177 -1.86 -18.55 1.42
C TYR A 177 -1.68 -20.02 1.78
N VAL A 178 -1.93 -20.92 0.83
CA VAL A 178 -1.74 -22.37 1.01
C VAL A 178 -0.28 -22.67 1.35
N ASP A 179 0.66 -22.13 0.57
CA ASP A 179 2.09 -22.27 0.82
C ASP A 179 2.48 -21.76 2.21
N ILE A 180 1.94 -20.62 2.65
CA ILE A 180 2.25 -20.04 3.96
C ILE A 180 1.73 -20.92 5.09
N LEU A 181 0.49 -21.41 4.98
CA LEU A 181 -0.13 -22.29 5.99
C LEU A 181 0.58 -23.65 6.07
N ASP A 182 1.01 -24.21 4.94
CA ASP A 182 1.74 -25.48 4.92
C ASP A 182 3.15 -25.34 5.48
N ASN A 183 3.85 -24.25 5.14
CA ASN A 183 5.15 -23.98 5.74
C ASN A 183 5.03 -23.67 7.24
N LEU A 184 3.95 -23.01 7.67
CA LEU A 184 3.63 -22.83 9.08
C LEU A 184 3.51 -24.20 9.77
N SER A 185 2.68 -25.10 9.24
CA SER A 185 2.53 -26.46 9.80
C SER A 185 3.86 -27.22 9.89
N LYS A 186 4.69 -27.16 8.84
CA LYS A 186 5.99 -27.85 8.77
C LYS A 186 7.01 -27.32 9.78
N ALA A 187 6.91 -26.05 10.18
CA ALA A 187 7.83 -25.42 11.11
C ALA A 187 7.40 -25.54 12.59
N ILE A 188 6.13 -25.86 12.89
CA ILE A 188 5.63 -26.06 14.27
C ILE A 188 6.45 -27.10 15.08
N PRO A 189 6.90 -28.24 14.51
CA PRO A 189 7.74 -29.20 15.22
C PRO A 189 9.06 -28.61 15.76
N GLN A 190 9.55 -27.51 15.17
CA GLN A 190 10.81 -26.86 15.56
C GLN A 190 10.65 -25.90 16.74
N VAL A 191 9.42 -25.64 17.21
CA VAL A 191 9.15 -24.82 18.40
C VAL A 191 9.60 -25.56 19.65
N THR A 192 10.47 -24.94 20.43
CA THR A 192 11.07 -25.53 21.64
C THR A 192 10.04 -25.76 22.75
N GLU A 193 9.13 -24.82 22.96
CA GLU A 193 8.14 -24.87 24.04
C GLU A 193 6.93 -25.75 23.64
N LYS A 194 6.68 -26.82 24.41
CA LYS A 194 5.63 -27.82 24.12
C LYS A 194 4.21 -27.25 24.21
N SER A 195 3.91 -26.41 25.19
CA SER A 195 2.62 -25.71 25.35
C SER A 195 2.32 -24.85 24.13
N LEU A 196 3.27 -24.00 23.74
CA LEU A 196 3.18 -23.13 22.59
C LEU A 196 3.05 -23.92 21.28
N GLN A 197 3.82 -24.99 21.12
CA GLN A 197 3.73 -25.91 19.99
C GLN A 197 2.32 -26.50 19.84
N SER A 198 1.71 -26.97 20.94
CA SER A 198 0.35 -27.50 20.93
C SER A 198 -0.69 -26.44 20.56
N GLN A 199 -0.57 -25.22 21.10
CA GLN A 199 -1.45 -24.10 20.75
C GLN A 199 -1.34 -23.73 19.26
N MET A 200 -0.13 -23.66 18.72
CA MET A 200 0.09 -23.39 17.29
C MET A 200 -0.48 -24.48 16.39
N LEU A 201 -0.35 -25.75 16.79
CA LEU A 201 -0.93 -26.86 16.06
C LEU A 201 -2.46 -26.73 16.01
N ASN A 202 -3.09 -26.48 17.16
CA ASN A 202 -4.54 -26.28 17.27
C ASN A 202 -5.02 -25.09 16.42
N LEU A 203 -4.31 -23.96 16.46
CA LEU A 203 -4.62 -22.80 15.63
C LEU A 203 -4.56 -23.17 14.13
N CYS A 204 -3.52 -23.89 13.72
CA CYS A 204 -3.32 -24.27 12.33
C CYS A 204 -4.37 -25.28 11.85
N THR A 205 -4.73 -26.27 12.68
CA THR A 205 -5.78 -27.23 12.35
C THR A 205 -7.14 -26.57 12.24
N GLN A 206 -7.50 -25.67 13.16
CA GLN A 206 -8.75 -24.90 13.08
C GLN A 206 -8.85 -24.12 11.76
N VAL A 207 -7.79 -23.40 11.38
CA VAL A 207 -7.78 -22.65 10.11
C VAL A 207 -7.86 -23.59 8.90
N LYS A 208 -7.16 -24.73 8.93
CA LYS A 208 -7.23 -25.73 7.85
C LYS A 208 -8.61 -26.40 7.74
N HIS A 209 -9.34 -26.53 8.84
CA HIS A 209 -10.72 -27.03 8.86
C HIS A 209 -11.77 -25.97 8.47
N GLY A 210 -11.35 -24.77 8.08
CA GLY A 210 -12.26 -23.71 7.63
C GLY A 210 -12.80 -22.81 8.73
N SER A 211 -12.34 -22.96 9.98
CA SER A 211 -12.75 -22.08 11.08
C SER A 211 -12.03 -20.73 11.03
N HIS A 212 -12.72 -19.65 11.42
CA HIS A 212 -12.09 -18.34 11.60
C HIS A 212 -11.44 -18.26 12.99
N PRO A 213 -10.13 -18.04 13.10
CA PRO A 213 -9.42 -18.05 14.38
C PRO A 213 -9.75 -16.82 15.22
N GLN A 214 -9.85 -16.97 16.54
CA GLN A 214 -10.07 -15.84 17.44
C GLN A 214 -8.77 -15.04 17.64
N VAL A 215 -8.90 -13.74 17.88
CA VAL A 215 -7.75 -12.85 18.13
C VAL A 215 -6.92 -13.31 19.33
N ASN A 216 -7.58 -13.82 20.38
CA ASN A 216 -6.92 -14.31 21.58
C ASN A 216 -6.07 -15.55 21.31
N ASP A 217 -6.52 -16.46 20.44
CA ASP A 217 -5.77 -17.67 20.06
C ASP A 217 -4.50 -17.32 19.28
N ILE A 218 -4.60 -16.33 18.37
CA ILE A 218 -3.44 -15.83 17.62
C ILE A 218 -2.47 -15.10 18.55
N GLN A 219 -2.98 -14.33 19.51
CA GLN A 219 -2.14 -13.61 20.46
C GLN A 219 -1.40 -14.57 21.41
N ALA A 220 -2.03 -15.67 21.83
CA ALA A 220 -1.42 -16.67 22.70
C ALA A 220 -0.11 -17.23 22.09
N VAL A 221 -0.05 -17.34 20.76
CA VAL A 221 1.13 -17.86 20.06
C VAL A 221 2.17 -16.80 19.68
N SER A 222 1.98 -15.54 20.06
CA SER A 222 2.85 -14.40 19.68
C SER A 222 4.33 -14.60 20.01
N ALA A 223 4.64 -15.21 21.16
CA ALA A 223 6.02 -15.46 21.60
C ALA A 223 6.81 -16.32 20.59
N ALA A 224 6.15 -17.23 19.85
CA ALA A 224 6.79 -18.09 18.85
C ALA A 224 7.36 -17.30 17.66
N PHE A 225 6.85 -16.10 17.43
CA PHE A 225 7.19 -15.24 16.29
C PHE A 225 8.30 -14.24 16.60
N ALA A 226 8.74 -14.14 17.86
CA ALA A 226 9.86 -13.27 18.23
C ALA A 226 11.22 -13.81 17.76
N GLY A 227 11.33 -15.12 17.56
CA GLY A 227 12.59 -15.83 17.32
C GLY A 227 12.42 -16.99 16.32
N PRO A 228 13.42 -17.89 16.20
CA PRO A 228 13.26 -19.07 15.37
C PRO A 228 12.09 -19.95 15.85
N PRO A 229 11.34 -20.62 14.95
CA PRO A 229 11.53 -20.63 13.49
C PRO A 229 10.80 -19.49 12.75
N PHE A 230 9.88 -18.78 13.38
CA PHE A 230 8.93 -17.89 12.69
C PHE A 230 9.31 -16.41 12.64
N GLY A 231 10.39 -16.02 13.31
CA GLY A 231 10.87 -14.64 13.32
C GLY A 231 11.22 -14.18 11.92
N LEU A 232 10.92 -12.92 11.59
CA LEU A 232 11.11 -12.37 10.23
C LEU A 232 12.54 -12.59 9.70
N LYS A 233 13.54 -12.56 10.59
CA LYS A 233 14.96 -12.78 10.26
C LYS A 233 15.32 -14.23 9.94
N ARG A 234 14.46 -15.18 10.33
CA ARG A 234 14.65 -16.63 10.27
C ARG A 234 13.79 -17.32 9.22
N LEU A 235 12.85 -16.60 8.61
CA LEU A 235 12.00 -17.15 7.54
C LEU A 235 12.85 -17.62 6.36
N ASP A 236 12.47 -18.78 5.80
CA ASP A 236 13.09 -19.33 4.60
C ASP A 236 12.80 -18.45 3.37
N VAL A 237 13.66 -18.55 2.35
CA VAL A 237 13.52 -17.82 1.09
C VAL A 237 12.18 -18.09 0.42
N HIS A 238 11.67 -19.33 0.48
CA HIS A 238 10.35 -19.66 -0.07
C HIS A 238 9.23 -18.88 0.63
N GLN A 239 9.26 -18.83 1.97
CA GLN A 239 8.30 -18.07 2.76
C GLN A 239 8.40 -16.56 2.49
N LEU A 240 9.62 -16.01 2.42
CA LEU A 240 9.83 -14.59 2.09
C LEU A 240 9.25 -14.25 0.71
N LYS A 241 9.39 -15.14 -0.28
CA LYS A 241 8.79 -14.97 -1.60
C LYS A 241 7.26 -15.04 -1.55
N ALA A 242 6.69 -15.99 -0.82
CA ALA A 242 5.25 -16.13 -0.64
C ALA A 242 4.64 -14.87 0.03
N PHE A 243 5.22 -14.39 1.13
CA PHE A 243 4.78 -13.14 1.76
C PHE A 243 4.96 -11.91 0.87
N SER A 244 6.00 -11.89 0.05
CA SER A 244 6.19 -10.81 -0.92
C SER A 244 5.07 -10.77 -1.95
N ARG A 245 4.59 -11.92 -2.43
CA ARG A 245 3.41 -11.99 -3.32
C ARG A 245 2.14 -11.50 -2.62
N VAL A 246 1.90 -11.93 -1.37
CA VAL A 246 0.73 -11.51 -0.57
C VAL A 246 0.64 -9.99 -0.43
N LEU A 247 1.79 -9.34 -0.22
CA LEU A 247 1.92 -7.90 -0.04
C LEU A 247 2.14 -7.11 -1.35
N PHE A 248 2.05 -7.79 -2.49
CA PHE A 248 2.29 -7.22 -3.82
C PHE A 248 3.67 -6.54 -3.96
N LEU A 249 4.70 -7.13 -3.34
CA LEU A 249 6.11 -6.76 -3.47
C LEU A 249 6.79 -7.64 -4.51
N THR A 250 7.91 -7.16 -5.09
CA THR A 250 8.70 -7.90 -6.08
C THR A 250 9.34 -9.15 -5.46
N PRO A 251 8.93 -10.39 -5.79
CA PRO A 251 9.41 -11.61 -5.12
C PRO A 251 10.75 -12.12 -5.68
N HIS A 252 11.23 -11.58 -6.79
CA HIS A 252 12.45 -12.04 -7.48
C HIS A 252 13.75 -11.43 -6.92
N LEU A 253 13.67 -10.66 -5.84
CA LEU A 253 14.85 -10.06 -5.22
C LEU A 253 15.60 -11.07 -4.33
N PRO A 254 16.89 -10.84 -4.07
CA PRO A 254 17.65 -11.62 -3.09
C PRO A 254 17.00 -11.61 -1.70
N ALA A 255 17.20 -12.69 -0.92
CA ALA A 255 16.50 -12.93 0.35
C ALA A 255 16.62 -11.78 1.36
N PHE A 256 17.81 -11.19 1.51
CA PHE A 256 18.03 -10.09 2.46
C PHE A 256 17.23 -8.83 2.07
N PHE A 257 17.09 -8.55 0.76
CA PHE A 257 16.29 -7.44 0.27
C PHE A 257 14.80 -7.69 0.48
N LEU A 258 14.33 -8.92 0.23
CA LEU A 258 12.95 -9.31 0.51
C LEU A 258 12.63 -9.13 2.00
N GLN A 259 13.50 -9.63 2.88
CA GLN A 259 13.34 -9.51 4.33
C GLN A 259 13.29 -8.04 4.78
N ARG A 260 14.20 -7.18 4.27
CA ARG A 260 14.19 -5.75 4.59
C ARG A 260 12.91 -5.06 4.08
N ARG A 261 12.49 -5.37 2.84
CA ARG A 261 11.26 -4.80 2.24
C ARG A 261 10.01 -5.23 3.00
N LEU A 262 9.91 -6.52 3.35
CA LEU A 262 8.82 -7.05 4.16
C LEU A 262 8.80 -6.37 5.53
N GLY A 263 9.93 -6.32 6.23
CA GLY A 263 10.05 -5.65 7.54
C GLY A 263 9.63 -4.19 7.46
N SER A 264 10.13 -3.44 6.49
CA SER A 264 9.74 -2.04 6.28
C SER A 264 8.26 -1.88 5.99
N HIS A 265 7.66 -2.80 5.23
CA HIS A 265 6.25 -2.72 4.87
C HIS A 265 5.33 -3.09 6.04
N ILE A 266 5.70 -4.08 6.84
CA ILE A 266 4.97 -4.43 8.08
C ILE A 266 5.04 -3.26 9.06
N CYS A 267 6.20 -2.64 9.25
CA CYS A 267 6.32 -1.44 10.09
C CYS A 267 5.44 -0.29 9.56
N GLU A 268 5.34 -0.12 8.24
CA GLU A 268 4.43 0.86 7.64
C GLU A 268 2.95 0.54 7.95
N ILE A 269 2.54 -0.73 7.86
CA ILE A 269 1.18 -1.17 8.22
C ILE A 269 0.92 -0.97 9.72
N HIS A 270 1.86 -1.35 10.58
CA HIS A 270 1.73 -1.18 12.02
C HIS A 270 1.63 0.30 12.43
N ASN A 271 2.42 1.18 11.80
CA ASN A 271 2.27 2.62 12.01
C ASN A 271 0.89 3.13 11.56
N LEU A 272 0.37 2.62 10.44
CA LEU A 272 -1.00 2.92 10.00
C LEU A 272 -2.03 2.41 11.00
N ASP A 273 -1.86 1.21 11.57
CA ASP A 273 -2.73 0.65 12.60
C ASP A 273 -2.76 1.53 13.86
N CYS A 274 -1.60 1.98 14.32
CA CYS A 274 -1.48 2.91 15.44
C CYS A 274 -2.20 4.25 15.18
N ALA A 275 -2.06 4.81 13.97
CA ALA A 275 -2.77 6.02 13.59
C ALA A 275 -4.29 5.79 13.44
N LEU A 276 -4.69 4.61 12.97
CA LEU A 276 -6.08 4.23 12.77
C LEU A 276 -6.81 3.99 14.10
N LEU A 277 -6.13 3.40 15.09
CA LEU A 277 -6.64 3.27 16.45
C LEU A 277 -6.93 4.63 17.09
N LYS A 278 -6.07 5.63 16.86
CA LYS A 278 -6.29 7.01 17.34
C LYS A 278 -7.47 7.70 16.66
N LEU A 279 -7.67 7.43 15.36
CA LEU A 279 -8.77 8.00 14.58
C LEU A 279 -10.12 7.33 14.90
N GLY A 280 -10.10 6.01 15.14
CA GLY A 280 -11.28 5.17 15.32
C GLY A 280 -11.87 4.68 13.99
N VAL A 281 -12.27 3.40 13.95
CA VAL A 281 -12.86 2.76 12.75
C VAL A 281 -14.19 3.40 12.35
N GLY A 282 -14.97 3.91 13.31
CA GLY A 282 -16.25 4.59 13.06
C GLY A 282 -16.13 5.90 12.27
N MET A 283 -14.96 6.55 12.28
CA MET A 283 -14.72 7.81 11.56
C MET A 283 -14.30 7.61 10.09
N LEU A 284 -14.18 6.35 9.65
CA LEU A 284 -13.81 6.00 8.28
C LEU A 284 -15.03 5.93 7.38
N SER A 285 -14.89 6.50 6.19
CA SER A 285 -15.85 6.27 5.10
C SER A 285 -15.83 4.81 4.65
N GLU A 286 -16.89 4.36 3.98
CA GLU A 286 -17.01 2.96 3.51
C GLU A 286 -15.84 2.55 2.60
N VAL A 287 -15.42 3.47 1.72
CA VAL A 287 -14.27 3.27 0.82
C VAL A 287 -12.97 3.15 1.60
N GLU A 288 -12.78 3.97 2.66
CA GLU A 288 -11.61 3.89 3.53
C GLU A 288 -11.58 2.56 4.31
N VAL A 289 -12.73 2.10 4.83
CA VAL A 289 -12.85 0.80 5.53
C VAL A 289 -12.47 -0.35 4.59
N LYS A 290 -13.12 -0.44 3.41
CA LYS A 290 -12.83 -1.50 2.44
C LYS A 290 -11.35 -1.50 2.05
N ARG A 291 -10.79 -0.32 1.74
CA ARG A 291 -9.36 -0.19 1.43
C ARG A 291 -8.47 -0.64 2.58
N ALA A 292 -8.76 -0.23 3.81
CA ALA A 292 -8.01 -0.60 5.01
C ALA A 292 -7.98 -2.13 5.20
N CYS A 293 -9.11 -2.80 5.00
CA CYS A 293 -9.20 -4.26 5.01
C CYS A 293 -8.35 -4.91 3.91
N TYR A 294 -8.48 -4.41 2.67
CA TYR A 294 -7.77 -4.96 1.51
C TYR A 294 -6.25 -4.95 1.64
N ILE A 295 -5.72 -3.86 2.22
CA ILE A 295 -4.29 -3.70 2.49
C ILE A 295 -3.76 -4.77 3.45
N ARG A 296 -4.60 -5.23 4.39
CA ARG A 296 -4.24 -6.15 5.48
C ARG A 296 -4.52 -7.61 5.17
N GLY A 297 -4.99 -7.93 3.95
CA GLY A 297 -5.15 -9.32 3.50
C GLY A 297 -6.57 -9.66 3.04
N LEU A 298 -7.59 -9.00 3.59
CA LEU A 298 -8.99 -9.37 3.39
C LEU A 298 -9.54 -8.94 2.03
N ASN A 299 -10.28 -9.79 1.32
CA ASN A 299 -11.03 -9.32 0.15
C ASN A 299 -12.29 -8.55 0.58
N SER A 300 -12.24 -7.23 0.49
CA SER A 300 -13.34 -6.34 0.91
C SER A 300 -14.33 -6.01 -0.20
N THR A 301 -14.10 -6.45 -1.44
CA THR A 301 -14.96 -6.11 -2.60
C THR A 301 -16.38 -6.60 -2.35
N HIS A 302 -16.50 -7.89 -2.02
CA HIS A 302 -17.77 -8.63 -1.87
C HIS A 302 -18.35 -8.67 -0.46
N LEU A 303 -17.73 -7.96 0.50
CA LEU A 303 -18.20 -7.92 1.89
C LEU A 303 -19.00 -6.65 2.18
N SER A 304 -19.93 -6.77 3.13
CA SER A 304 -20.64 -5.61 3.66
C SER A 304 -19.65 -4.69 4.39
N THR A 305 -19.97 -3.40 4.46
CA THR A 305 -19.15 -2.43 5.20
C THR A 305 -19.06 -2.81 6.68
N GLU A 306 -20.11 -3.39 7.26
CA GLU A 306 -20.15 -3.73 8.69
C GLU A 306 -19.29 -4.95 9.02
N ASP A 307 -19.29 -5.96 8.16
CA ASP A 307 -18.37 -7.10 8.29
C ASP A 307 -16.92 -6.62 8.16
N CYS A 308 -16.66 -5.71 7.21
CA CYS A 308 -15.33 -5.11 7.08
C CYS A 308 -14.92 -4.35 8.34
N ARG A 309 -15.82 -3.60 9.00
CA ARG A 309 -15.53 -2.91 10.27
C ARG A 309 -15.24 -3.91 11.39
N THR A 310 -16.04 -4.96 11.50
CA THR A 310 -15.86 -6.02 12.50
C THR A 310 -14.49 -6.68 12.35
N TRP A 311 -14.16 -7.11 11.13
CA TRP A 311 -12.85 -7.67 10.83
C TRP A 311 -11.70 -6.71 11.12
N LEU A 312 -11.84 -5.43 10.72
CA LEU A 312 -10.82 -4.41 10.94
C LEU A 312 -10.60 -4.15 12.43
N ASN A 313 -11.65 -4.16 13.25
CA ASN A 313 -11.53 -4.09 14.70
C ASN A 313 -10.77 -5.28 15.27
N CYS A 314 -11.07 -6.51 14.82
CA CYS A 314 -10.31 -7.71 15.21
C CYS A 314 -8.83 -7.59 14.84
N TRP A 315 -8.52 -7.13 13.62
CA TRP A 315 -7.16 -6.85 13.18
C TRP A 315 -6.44 -5.84 14.08
N LEU A 316 -7.09 -4.71 14.36
CA LEU A 316 -6.49 -3.63 15.13
C LEU A 316 -6.25 -4.04 16.59
N GLN A 317 -7.18 -4.79 17.19
CA GLN A 317 -7.00 -5.39 18.52
C GLN A 317 -5.74 -6.26 18.56
N LEU A 318 -5.53 -7.11 17.54
CA LEU A 318 -4.32 -7.91 17.42
C LEU A 318 -3.07 -7.04 17.25
N SER A 319 -3.04 -6.18 16.22
CA SER A 319 -1.83 -5.42 15.86
C SER A 319 -1.32 -4.51 16.98
N SER A 320 -2.24 -3.96 17.80
CA SER A 320 -1.92 -3.07 18.92
C SER A 320 -1.19 -3.76 20.07
N ARG A 321 -1.40 -5.07 20.24
CA ARG A 321 -0.84 -5.87 21.33
C ARG A 321 0.51 -6.49 20.97
N LEU A 322 0.87 -6.52 19.69
CA LEU A 322 2.10 -7.14 19.21
C LEU A 322 3.31 -6.22 19.39
N LYS A 323 4.42 -6.81 19.81
CA LYS A 323 5.71 -6.12 19.88
C LYS A 323 6.38 -6.08 18.50
N VAL A 324 7.31 -5.14 18.32
CA VAL A 324 8.13 -5.05 17.09
C VAL A 324 8.93 -6.35 16.82
N SER A 325 9.35 -7.06 17.87
CA SER A 325 10.01 -8.36 17.74
C SER A 325 9.12 -9.44 17.14
N GLU A 326 7.80 -9.34 17.36
CA GLU A 326 6.77 -10.29 16.93
C GLU A 326 6.13 -9.86 15.60
N ALA A 327 6.75 -8.92 14.87
CA ALA A 327 6.22 -8.36 13.62
C ALA A 327 5.96 -9.42 12.53
N SER A 328 6.64 -10.58 12.57
CA SER A 328 6.32 -11.68 11.66
C SER A 328 4.96 -12.30 11.96
N LEU A 329 4.45 -12.27 13.19
CA LEU A 329 3.08 -12.69 13.47
C LEU A 329 2.10 -11.85 12.66
N LEU A 330 2.29 -10.52 12.57
CA LEU A 330 1.41 -9.66 11.80
C LEU A 330 1.33 -10.08 10.32
N LEU A 331 2.42 -10.55 9.72
CA LEU A 331 2.39 -11.14 8.37
C LEU A 331 1.54 -12.41 8.30
N HIS A 332 1.74 -13.33 9.24
CA HIS A 332 1.00 -14.59 9.27
C HIS A 332 -0.48 -14.33 9.55
N SER A 333 -0.80 -13.35 10.39
CA SER A 333 -2.16 -12.93 10.71
C SER A 333 -2.92 -12.38 9.50
N MET A 334 -2.24 -11.79 8.51
CA MET A 334 -2.88 -11.40 7.24
C MET A 334 -3.51 -12.60 6.56
N VAL A 335 -2.83 -13.75 6.62
CA VAL A 335 -3.32 -15.02 6.07
C VAL A 335 -4.36 -15.62 7.01
N LEU A 336 -3.99 -15.87 8.27
CA LEU A 336 -4.83 -16.58 9.26
C LEU A 336 -6.21 -15.93 9.44
N LEU A 337 -6.28 -14.60 9.52
CA LEU A 337 -7.54 -13.87 9.68
C LEU A 337 -8.32 -13.69 8.38
N SER A 338 -7.69 -13.85 7.21
CA SER A 338 -8.36 -13.57 5.92
C SER A 338 -8.86 -14.83 5.22
N THR A 339 -8.18 -15.99 5.37
CA THR A 339 -8.47 -17.21 4.61
C THR A 339 -9.92 -17.67 4.70
N ASN A 340 -10.49 -17.70 5.90
CA ASN A 340 -11.83 -18.28 6.13
C ASN A 340 -12.91 -17.23 6.42
N TYR A 341 -12.57 -15.94 6.47
CA TYR A 341 -13.50 -14.92 6.96
C TYR A 341 -14.75 -14.78 6.10
N HIS A 342 -14.60 -14.90 4.78
CA HIS A 342 -15.74 -14.83 3.87
C HIS A 342 -16.72 -16.00 4.05
N ASN A 343 -16.24 -17.16 4.51
CA ASN A 343 -17.08 -18.32 4.79
C ASN A 343 -17.77 -18.18 6.15
N SER A 344 -17.08 -17.61 7.15
CA SER A 344 -17.66 -17.41 8.48
C SER A 344 -18.78 -16.36 8.52
N VAL A 345 -18.77 -15.40 7.60
CA VAL A 345 -19.84 -14.37 7.50
C VAL A 345 -21.09 -14.92 6.80
N LYS A 346 -20.95 -15.97 5.98
CA LYS A 346 -22.06 -16.60 5.24
C LYS A 346 -22.81 -17.68 6.03
N GLN A 347 -22.22 -18.15 7.12
CA GLN A 347 -22.82 -19.08 8.08
C GLN A 347 -23.60 -18.28 9.11
#